data_AF-A0A0G0WXT4-F1
#
_entry.id   AF-A0A0G0WXT4-F1
#
_cell.length_a   1.000
_cell.length_b   1.000
_cell.length_c   1.000
_cell.angle_alpha   90.00
_cell.angle_beta   90.00
_cell.angle_gamma   90.00
#
_symmetry.space_group_name_H-M   'P 1'
#
loop_
_entity.id
_entity.type
_entity.pdbx_description
1 polymer ?
#
loop_
_entity_poly.entity_id
_entity_poly.type
_entity_poly.pdbx_seq_one_letter_code
_entity_poly.pdbx_strand_id
1 'polypeptide(L)'
;MAAPKILEKLLGGIVRIHKISVPLTLTLIFTFNTTLGAVLIQNYYYKFKIRELIAYKEALDGQGENSPEKIAERLAGDVIPYEGVDTGIKWGDLGKRLVQIGAIDEEKFAKAFNSPLDSKEYQSVLNGTNEGTIIINESNSRFVLDVLWAFGLAQKSVVYNEGYMAEKADEVKNLASTGGWTLGTKKPMEIYNKHDLISLTDEQHSVVRRIASNIYRPCCNNHTAFPDCNHGMALLGLIELMVANGYSEEKIYDLSLKVNAYWFPNQYLTIAHYLETKQNIKWKDADPKMVLNKSYSSGSGFKNIQAQVEGLPAQGGGSCGA
;
A
#
# COMPACT_ATOMS: atom_id res chain seq x y z
N MET A 1 -64.47 -5.00 -48.67
CA MET A 1 -64.02 -6.08 -47.76
C MET A 1 -62.86 -5.55 -46.93
N ALA A 2 -62.93 -5.78 -45.61
CA ALA A 2 -61.93 -5.52 -44.56
C ALA A 2 -61.51 -4.06 -44.28
N ALA A 3 -61.44 -3.77 -42.99
CA ALA A 3 -61.48 -2.46 -42.35
C ALA A 3 -60.07 -1.97 -41.89
N PRO A 4 -59.95 -0.71 -41.41
CA PRO A 4 -58.72 0.05 -41.15
C PRO A 4 -58.20 -0.16 -39.70
N LYS A 5 -57.03 0.40 -39.34
CA LYS A 5 -56.60 0.82 -37.96
C LYS A 5 -55.07 0.95 -37.76
N ILE A 6 -54.35 1.71 -38.59
CA ILE A 6 -52.92 2.00 -38.28
C ILE A 6 -52.59 3.51 -38.33
N LEU A 7 -53.35 4.32 -39.06
CA LEU A 7 -53.04 5.74 -39.21
C LEU A 7 -53.52 6.66 -38.06
N GLU A 8 -54.43 6.22 -37.19
CA GLU A 8 -54.81 6.94 -35.96
C GLU A 8 -53.85 6.71 -34.78
N LYS A 9 -52.92 5.75 -34.88
CA LYS A 9 -51.89 5.52 -33.86
C LYS A 9 -50.67 6.43 -33.98
N LEU A 10 -50.58 7.23 -35.05
CA LEU A 10 -49.42 8.08 -35.36
C LEU A 10 -49.57 9.54 -34.91
N LEU A 11 -50.72 9.95 -34.36
CA LEU A 11 -50.96 11.35 -33.91
C LEU A 11 -51.57 11.48 -32.51
N GLY A 12 -51.65 10.40 -31.73
CA GLY A 12 -52.26 10.37 -30.39
C GLY A 12 -51.27 10.45 -29.21
N GLY A 13 -50.11 11.07 -29.39
CA GLY A 13 -49.02 11.04 -28.41
C GLY A 13 -48.17 12.29 -28.36
N ILE A 14 -48.75 13.47 -28.56
CA ILE A 14 -48.11 14.71 -28.10
C ILE A 14 -48.16 14.66 -26.58
N VAL A 15 -47.03 14.24 -26.00
CA VAL A 15 -46.80 14.25 -24.56
C VAL A 15 -47.20 15.63 -24.03
N ARG A 16 -48.24 15.62 -23.22
CA ARG A 16 -48.72 16.74 -22.44
C ARG A 16 -47.60 17.11 -21.46
N ILE A 17 -46.66 17.96 -21.89
CA ILE A 17 -45.70 18.59 -20.99
C ILE A 17 -46.51 19.56 -20.12
N HIS A 18 -47.08 19.03 -19.04
CA HIS A 18 -47.39 19.88 -17.90
C HIS A 18 -46.05 20.38 -17.38
N LYS A 19 -45.78 21.67 -17.57
CA LYS A 19 -44.78 22.39 -16.78
C LYS A 19 -45.22 22.23 -15.32
N ILE A 20 -44.69 21.21 -14.63
CA ILE A 20 -44.63 21.23 -13.18
C ILE A 20 -43.58 22.29 -12.87
N SER A 21 -44.00 23.55 -12.80
CA SER A 21 -43.20 24.59 -12.19
C SER A 21 -43.17 24.25 -10.71
N VAL A 22 -42.20 23.43 -10.28
CA VAL A 22 -41.89 23.31 -8.86
C VAL A 22 -41.51 24.72 -8.43
N PRO A 23 -42.23 25.34 -7.48
CA PRO A 23 -41.88 26.67 -7.01
C PRO A 23 -40.42 26.64 -6.56
N LEU A 24 -39.60 27.61 -7.01
CA LEU A 24 -38.18 27.71 -6.65
C LEU A 24 -38.00 27.60 -5.12
N THR A 25 -38.99 28.07 -4.36
CA THR A 25 -39.10 27.96 -2.90
C THR A 25 -39.23 26.52 -2.39
N LEU A 26 -39.97 25.63 -3.04
CA LEU A 26 -40.10 24.21 -2.67
C LEU A 26 -38.81 23.43 -2.99
N THR A 27 -38.14 23.74 -4.11
CA THR A 27 -36.82 23.18 -4.41
C THR A 27 -35.75 23.70 -3.45
N LEU A 28 -35.80 25.00 -3.09
CA LEU A 28 -34.91 25.61 -2.09
C LEU A 28 -35.14 25.04 -0.69
N ILE A 29 -36.39 24.84 -0.24
CA ILE A 29 -36.71 24.25 1.06
C ILE A 29 -36.27 22.77 1.12
N PHE A 30 -36.47 22.01 0.04
CA PHE A 30 -36.05 20.61 0.00
C PHE A 30 -34.52 20.47 -0.05
N THR A 31 -33.81 21.33 -0.79
CA THR A 31 -32.34 21.36 -0.83
C THR A 31 -31.71 21.94 0.45
N PHE A 32 -32.33 22.92 1.10
CA PHE A 32 -31.92 23.39 2.43
C PHE A 32 -32.10 22.32 3.50
N ASN A 33 -33.23 21.59 3.50
CA ASN A 33 -33.47 20.54 4.49
C ASN A 33 -32.55 19.32 4.30
N THR A 34 -32.18 18.97 3.07
CA THR A 34 -31.23 17.86 2.83
C THR A 34 -29.79 18.26 3.14
N THR A 35 -29.37 19.49 2.83
CA THR A 35 -28.03 19.99 3.19
C THR A 35 -27.88 20.21 4.69
N LEU A 36 -28.89 20.79 5.36
CA LEU A 36 -28.88 20.95 6.82
C LEU A 36 -28.91 19.59 7.54
N GLY A 37 -29.69 18.63 7.03
CA GLY A 37 -29.71 17.24 7.52
C GLY A 37 -28.34 16.55 7.39
N ALA A 38 -27.68 16.69 6.23
CA ALA A 38 -26.35 16.15 6.01
C ALA A 38 -25.30 16.77 6.95
N VAL A 39 -25.34 18.10 7.14
CA VAL A 39 -24.45 18.81 8.07
C VAL A 39 -24.69 18.38 9.50
N LEU A 40 -25.95 18.17 9.93
CA LEU A 40 -26.26 17.70 11.28
C LEU A 40 -25.80 16.25 11.51
N ILE A 41 -25.98 15.37 10.53
CA ILE A 41 -25.49 13.98 10.59
C ILE A 41 -23.96 13.97 10.65
N GLN A 42 -23.30 14.76 9.80
CA GLN A 42 -21.84 14.88 9.79
C GLN A 42 -21.30 15.48 11.11
N ASN A 43 -21.96 16.51 11.65
CA ASN A 43 -21.62 17.08 12.94
C ASN A 43 -21.83 16.09 14.09
N TYR A 44 -22.93 15.31 14.05
CA TYR A 44 -23.17 14.26 15.04
C TYR A 44 -22.10 13.15 14.96
N TYR A 45 -21.75 12.74 13.75
CA TYR A 45 -20.67 11.79 13.49
C TYR A 45 -19.32 12.29 14.04
N TYR A 46 -18.95 13.54 13.77
CA TYR A 46 -17.72 14.13 14.32
C TYR A 46 -17.77 14.25 15.84
N LYS A 47 -18.90 14.67 16.43
CA LYS A 47 -19.04 14.71 17.90
C LYS A 47 -18.91 13.32 18.52
N PHE A 48 -19.45 12.30 17.88
CA PHE A 48 -19.31 10.92 18.31
C PHE A 48 -17.84 10.46 18.22
N LYS A 49 -17.16 10.69 17.09
CA LYS A 49 -15.73 10.39 16.91
C LYS A 49 -14.84 11.13 17.90
N ILE A 50 -15.12 12.41 18.17
CA ILE A 50 -14.39 13.20 19.16
C ILE A 50 -14.57 12.62 20.56
N ARG A 51 -15.78 12.19 20.94
CA ARG A 51 -16.01 11.53 22.24
C ARG A 51 -15.26 10.20 22.34
N GLU A 52 -15.21 9.42 21.26
CA GLU A 52 -14.44 8.18 21.19
C GLU A 52 -12.94 8.46 21.39
N LEU A 53 -12.41 9.49 20.73
CA LEU A 53 -11.01 9.93 20.89
C LEU A 53 -10.71 10.47 22.29
N ILE A 54 -11.63 11.22 22.91
CA ILE A 54 -11.48 11.72 24.28
C ILE A 54 -11.47 10.54 25.26
N ALA A 55 -12.42 9.61 25.14
CA ALA A 55 -12.47 8.43 26.01
C ALA A 55 -11.22 7.55 25.84
N TYR A 56 -10.72 7.41 24.61
CA TYR A 56 -9.47 6.70 24.33
C TYR A 56 -8.27 7.40 24.99
N LYS A 57 -8.18 8.73 24.86
CA LYS A 57 -7.12 9.52 25.50
C LYS A 57 -7.19 9.45 27.04
N GLU A 58 -8.38 9.56 27.63
CA GLU A 58 -8.58 9.43 29.08
C GLU A 58 -8.20 8.03 29.58
N ALA A 59 -8.54 6.98 28.82
CA ALA A 59 -8.13 5.61 29.13
C ALA A 59 -6.61 5.43 29.06
N LEU A 60 -5.96 6.01 28.05
CA LEU A 60 -4.50 6.04 27.93
C LEU A 60 -3.84 6.82 29.07
N ASP A 61 -4.33 8.01 29.41
CA ASP A 61 -3.77 8.86 30.46
C ASP A 61 -3.95 8.24 31.87
N GLY A 62 -4.88 7.30 32.03
CA GLY A 62 -5.03 6.47 33.22
C GLY A 62 -4.05 5.29 33.32
N GLN A 63 -3.27 5.02 32.28
CA GLN A 63 -2.23 3.98 32.28
C GLN A 63 -0.87 4.54 32.69
N GLY A 64 -0.03 3.72 33.33
CA GLY A 64 1.34 4.10 33.65
C GLY A 64 2.18 4.31 32.38
N GLU A 65 3.18 5.19 32.43
CA GLU A 65 4.04 5.53 31.27
C GLU A 65 4.71 4.31 30.60
N ASN A 66 4.84 3.20 31.34
CA ASN A 66 5.42 1.94 30.85
C ASN A 66 4.36 0.92 30.39
N SER A 67 3.09 1.31 30.23
CA SER A 67 2.09 0.40 29.67
C SER A 67 2.39 0.12 28.19
N PRO A 68 2.04 -1.07 27.67
CA PRO A 68 2.21 -1.41 26.26
C PRO A 68 1.54 -0.40 25.31
N GLU A 69 0.39 0.15 25.67
CA GLU A 69 -0.32 1.13 24.84
C GLU A 69 0.39 2.48 24.78
N LYS A 70 0.87 3.01 25.92
CA LYS A 70 1.65 4.27 25.95
C LYS A 70 3.00 4.12 25.26
N ILE A 71 3.64 2.96 25.36
CA ILE A 71 4.87 2.67 24.63
C ILE A 71 4.61 2.65 23.12
N ALA A 72 3.56 1.96 22.67
CA ALA A 72 3.21 1.91 21.26
C ALA A 72 2.87 3.30 20.70
N GLU A 73 2.06 4.09 21.42
CA GLU A 73 1.72 5.47 21.04
C GLU A 73 2.98 6.34 20.89
N ARG A 74 3.89 6.28 21.87
CA ARG A 74 5.14 7.05 21.87
C ARG A 74 6.06 6.67 20.72
N LEU A 75 6.19 5.37 20.42
CA LEU A 75 7.05 4.89 19.34
C LEU A 75 6.43 5.09 17.95
N ALA A 76 5.10 5.08 17.83
CA ALA A 76 4.41 5.21 16.55
C ALA A 76 4.80 6.46 15.78
N GLY A 77 4.92 7.62 16.44
CA GLY A 77 5.32 8.86 15.78
C GLY A 77 6.70 8.79 15.11
N ASP A 78 7.63 8.03 15.68
CA ASP A 78 8.99 7.88 15.14
C ASP A 78 9.09 6.74 14.11
N VAL A 79 8.38 5.63 14.34
CA VAL A 79 8.47 4.41 13.52
C VAL A 79 7.58 4.50 12.28
N ILE A 80 6.40 5.10 12.42
CA ILE A 80 5.35 5.16 11.40
C ILE A 80 4.75 6.57 11.42
N PRO A 81 5.47 7.58 10.91
CA PRO A 81 5.01 8.96 10.95
C PRO A 81 3.63 9.12 10.28
N TYR A 82 2.74 9.89 10.90
CA TYR A 82 1.37 10.07 10.42
C TYR A 82 1.32 10.78 9.06
N GLU A 83 2.24 11.72 8.84
CA GLU A 83 2.41 12.46 7.59
C GLU A 83 2.82 11.59 6.40
N GLY A 84 3.26 10.35 6.66
CA GLY A 84 3.79 9.46 5.64
C GLY A 84 5.27 9.69 5.35
N VAL A 85 5.75 8.94 4.37
CA VAL A 85 7.11 9.05 3.84
C VAL A 85 7.04 9.27 2.35
N ASP A 86 7.58 10.40 1.91
CA ASP A 86 7.87 10.64 0.50
C ASP A 86 9.08 9.81 0.09
N THR A 87 8.88 8.93 -0.88
CA THR A 87 9.95 8.08 -1.42
C THR A 87 10.97 8.86 -2.24
N GLY A 88 10.59 10.05 -2.76
CA GLY A 88 11.34 10.82 -3.74
C GLY A 88 11.42 10.17 -5.13
N ILE A 89 10.81 8.98 -5.29
CA ILE A 89 10.91 8.18 -6.52
C ILE A 89 10.01 8.80 -7.58
N LYS A 90 10.59 9.11 -8.73
CA LYS A 90 9.83 9.58 -9.89
C LYS A 90 9.09 8.41 -10.52
N TRP A 91 7.77 8.42 -10.41
CA TRP A 91 6.93 7.33 -10.93
C TRP A 91 6.62 7.45 -12.42
N GLY A 92 6.30 8.65 -12.89
CA GLY A 92 6.03 8.91 -14.31
C GLY A 92 4.91 8.03 -14.88
N ASP A 93 5.16 7.42 -16.04
CA ASP A 93 4.18 6.61 -16.77
C ASP A 93 4.18 5.12 -16.41
N LEU A 94 4.92 4.71 -15.37
CA LEU A 94 5.11 3.30 -15.00
C LEU A 94 3.78 2.59 -14.73
N GLY A 95 2.85 3.20 -14.01
CA GLY A 95 1.53 2.61 -13.78
C GLY A 95 0.75 2.36 -15.07
N LYS A 96 0.79 3.31 -16.00
CA LYS A 96 0.14 3.17 -17.31
C LYS A 96 0.74 2.00 -18.09
N ARG A 97 2.06 1.85 -18.04
CA ARG A 97 2.77 0.73 -18.68
C ARG A 97 2.40 -0.59 -18.02
N LEU A 98 2.28 -0.65 -16.69
CA LEU A 98 1.82 -1.85 -15.95
C LEU A 98 0.40 -2.27 -16.35
N VAL A 99 -0.50 -1.30 -16.54
CA VAL A 99 -1.85 -1.55 -17.07
C VAL A 99 -1.77 -2.11 -18.49
N GLN A 100 -1.01 -1.46 -19.38
CA GLN A 100 -0.87 -1.86 -20.78
C GLN A 100 -0.33 -3.29 -20.97
N ILE A 101 0.66 -3.69 -20.16
CA ILE A 101 1.23 -5.05 -20.26
C ILE A 101 0.34 -6.11 -19.60
N GLY A 102 -0.71 -5.69 -18.88
CA GLY A 102 -1.65 -6.54 -18.17
C GLY A 102 -1.18 -7.00 -16.80
N ALA A 103 -0.16 -6.33 -16.24
CA ALA A 103 0.28 -6.55 -14.87
C ALA A 103 -0.75 -6.02 -13.86
N ILE A 104 -1.41 -4.92 -14.20
CA ILE A 104 -2.50 -4.30 -13.43
C ILE A 104 -3.79 -4.32 -14.25
N ASP A 105 -4.88 -4.69 -13.59
CA ASP A 105 -6.25 -4.50 -14.03
C ASP A 105 -6.86 -3.32 -13.27
N GLU A 106 -7.13 -2.21 -13.96
CA GLU A 106 -7.64 -0.98 -13.34
C GLU A 106 -8.97 -1.19 -12.63
N GLU A 107 -9.85 -2.05 -13.15
CA GLU A 107 -11.14 -2.30 -12.51
C GLU A 107 -10.97 -3.12 -11.23
N LYS A 108 -10.09 -4.12 -11.24
CA LYS A 108 -9.81 -4.91 -10.02
C LYS A 108 -9.16 -4.05 -8.95
N PHE A 109 -8.20 -3.20 -9.32
CA PHE A 109 -7.61 -2.23 -8.42
C PHE A 109 -8.65 -1.26 -7.86
N ALA A 110 -9.50 -0.68 -8.71
CA ALA A 110 -10.56 0.23 -8.25
C ALA A 110 -11.55 -0.47 -7.29
N LYS A 111 -11.86 -1.75 -7.52
CA LYS A 111 -12.72 -2.56 -6.62
C LYS A 111 -12.00 -2.88 -5.30
N ALA A 112 -10.71 -3.17 -5.34
CA ALA A 112 -9.90 -3.47 -4.15
C ALA A 112 -9.66 -2.23 -3.26
N PHE A 113 -9.60 -1.04 -3.85
CA PHE A 113 -9.20 0.22 -3.19
C PHE A 113 -10.30 1.32 -3.27
N ASN A 114 -11.57 0.96 -3.04
CA ASN A 114 -12.72 1.86 -3.25
C ASN A 114 -13.00 2.85 -2.08
N SER A 115 -12.00 3.22 -1.28
CA SER A 115 -12.19 4.17 -0.18
C SER A 115 -12.09 5.63 -0.67
N PRO A 116 -12.85 6.59 -0.12
CA PRO A 116 -12.69 8.01 -0.44
C PRO A 116 -11.29 8.58 -0.13
N LEU A 117 -10.54 7.92 0.78
CA LEU A 117 -9.13 8.23 1.07
C LEU A 117 -8.18 7.79 -0.08
N ASP A 118 -8.70 7.02 -1.04
CA ASP A 118 -7.99 6.47 -2.19
C ASP A 118 -8.27 7.24 -3.50
N SER A 119 -8.79 8.46 -3.36
CA SER A 119 -9.27 9.32 -4.45
C SER A 119 -8.14 9.84 -5.35
N LYS A 120 -8.43 10.02 -6.65
CA LYS A 120 -7.70 10.73 -7.73
C LYS A 120 -6.16 10.64 -7.80
N GLU A 121 -5.44 10.89 -6.73
CA GLU A 121 -4.00 10.74 -6.59
C GLU A 121 -3.54 9.30 -6.91
N TYR A 122 -4.25 8.27 -6.43
CA TYR A 122 -3.89 6.88 -6.76
C TYR A 122 -4.31 6.48 -8.18
N GLN A 123 -5.39 7.06 -8.69
CA GLN A 123 -5.68 6.96 -10.12
C GLN A 123 -4.57 7.60 -10.96
N SER A 124 -3.92 8.66 -10.47
CA SER A 124 -2.79 9.30 -11.15
C SER A 124 -1.55 8.40 -11.22
N VAL A 125 -1.33 7.57 -10.18
CA VAL A 125 -0.29 6.53 -10.17
C VAL A 125 -0.55 5.51 -11.28
N LEU A 126 -1.80 5.07 -11.47
CA LEU A 126 -2.13 4.05 -12.47
C LEU A 126 -2.25 4.59 -13.90
N ASN A 127 -2.81 5.79 -14.08
CA ASN A 127 -3.04 6.35 -15.42
C ASN A 127 -1.80 7.04 -16.02
N GLY A 128 -0.72 7.18 -15.24
CA GLY A 128 0.55 7.77 -15.65
C GLY A 128 0.57 9.30 -15.70
N THR A 129 -0.36 9.97 -15.02
CA THR A 129 -0.37 11.43 -14.87
C THR A 129 0.25 11.91 -13.56
N ASN A 130 0.82 11.01 -12.76
CA ASN A 130 1.56 11.39 -11.56
C ASN A 130 2.93 11.97 -11.95
N GLU A 131 3.03 13.29 -11.94
CA GLU A 131 4.28 14.02 -12.13
C GLU A 131 5.10 14.16 -10.82
N GLY A 132 4.52 13.75 -9.70
CA GLY A 132 5.12 13.77 -8.37
C GLY A 132 5.79 12.45 -8.00
N THR A 133 6.01 12.30 -6.71
CA THR A 133 6.66 11.14 -6.09
C THR A 133 5.62 10.21 -5.47
N ILE A 134 6.01 8.97 -5.17
CA ILE A 134 5.16 8.08 -4.39
C ILE A 134 5.29 8.46 -2.92
N ILE A 135 4.17 8.75 -2.27
CA ILE A 135 4.08 8.92 -0.81
C ILE A 135 3.41 7.69 -0.23
N ILE A 136 4.04 7.08 0.78
CA ILE A 136 3.46 5.98 1.55
C ILE A 136 3.02 6.48 2.93
N ASN A 137 1.83 6.10 3.37
CA ASN A 137 1.33 6.35 4.72
C ASN A 137 0.40 5.20 5.14
N GLU A 138 -0.17 5.28 6.35
CA GLU A 138 -1.06 4.23 6.86
C GLU A 138 -2.31 4.00 5.99
N SER A 139 -2.83 5.04 5.35
CA SER A 139 -4.05 4.93 4.54
C SER A 139 -3.82 4.23 3.21
N ASN A 140 -2.59 4.24 2.69
CA ASN A 140 -2.30 3.77 1.33
C ASN A 140 -1.20 2.72 1.23
N SER A 141 -0.61 2.31 2.35
CA SER A 141 0.51 1.36 2.39
C SER A 141 0.22 0.08 1.62
N ARG A 142 -1.04 -0.39 1.66
CA ARG A 142 -1.50 -1.55 0.92
C ARG A 142 -1.59 -1.31 -0.59
N PHE A 143 -2.10 -0.15 -1.01
CA PHE A 143 -2.12 0.22 -2.42
C PHE A 143 -0.69 0.30 -3.00
N VAL A 144 0.21 0.99 -2.29
CA VAL A 144 1.62 1.11 -2.67
C VAL A 144 2.30 -0.26 -2.73
N LEU A 145 2.01 -1.15 -1.78
CA LEU A 145 2.49 -2.53 -1.80
C LEU A 145 2.07 -3.25 -3.08
N ASP A 146 0.79 -3.23 -3.43
CA ASP A 146 0.28 -3.99 -4.57
C ASP A 146 0.73 -3.38 -5.92
N VAL A 147 0.90 -2.06 -6.02
CA VAL A 147 1.50 -1.41 -7.20
C VAL A 147 2.97 -1.82 -7.35
N LEU A 148 3.76 -1.75 -6.28
CA LEU A 148 5.17 -2.15 -6.31
C LEU A 148 5.33 -3.66 -6.52
N TRP A 149 4.38 -4.47 -6.04
CA TRP A 149 4.33 -5.90 -6.31
C TRP A 149 4.11 -6.14 -7.81
N ALA A 150 3.11 -5.50 -8.44
CA ALA A 150 2.89 -5.60 -9.88
C ALA A 150 4.14 -5.21 -10.68
N PHE A 151 4.80 -4.13 -10.25
CA PHE A 151 6.07 -3.68 -10.84
C PHE A 151 7.18 -4.71 -10.70
N GLY A 152 7.50 -5.15 -9.48
CA GLY A 152 8.55 -6.12 -9.22
C GLY A 152 8.29 -7.44 -9.96
N LEU A 153 7.03 -7.88 -10.00
CA LEU A 153 6.63 -9.10 -10.71
C LEU A 153 6.95 -8.99 -12.21
N ALA A 154 6.62 -7.87 -12.85
CA ALA A 154 6.78 -7.70 -14.29
C ALA A 154 8.21 -7.34 -14.73
N GLN A 155 8.93 -6.58 -13.88
CA GLN A 155 10.26 -6.04 -14.17
C GLN A 155 11.28 -7.15 -14.38
N LYS A 156 12.12 -6.99 -15.41
CA LYS A 156 13.29 -7.85 -15.61
C LYS A 156 14.35 -7.58 -14.55
N SER A 157 14.84 -8.66 -13.94
CA SER A 157 15.92 -8.57 -12.95
C SER A 157 16.84 -9.77 -13.00
N VAL A 158 18.14 -9.52 -12.84
CA VAL A 158 19.12 -10.60 -12.66
C VAL A 158 18.83 -11.43 -11.41
N VAL A 159 18.14 -10.85 -10.41
CA VAL A 159 17.75 -11.52 -9.17
C VAL A 159 16.88 -12.75 -9.44
N TYR A 160 16.07 -12.73 -10.51
CA TYR A 160 15.21 -13.86 -10.89
C TYR A 160 15.93 -14.96 -11.65
N ASN A 161 17.08 -14.64 -12.24
CA ASN A 161 17.86 -15.57 -13.06
C ASN A 161 18.92 -16.31 -12.24
N GLU A 162 18.94 -16.09 -10.91
CA GLU A 162 19.87 -16.70 -9.98
C GLU A 162 19.19 -17.07 -8.65
N GLY A 163 19.86 -17.88 -7.84
CA GLY A 163 19.34 -18.33 -6.54
C GLY A 163 18.04 -19.15 -6.68
N TYR A 164 17.20 -19.14 -5.63
CA TYR A 164 16.01 -19.99 -5.56
C TYR A 164 15.10 -19.84 -6.79
N MET A 165 14.89 -18.61 -7.27
CA MET A 165 13.96 -18.34 -8.37
C MET A 165 14.39 -19.04 -9.67
N ALA A 166 15.70 -19.19 -9.90
CA ALA A 166 16.23 -19.92 -11.04
C ALA A 166 16.38 -21.43 -10.76
N GLU A 167 16.88 -21.79 -9.58
CA GLU A 167 17.12 -23.19 -9.19
C GLU A 167 15.82 -24.00 -9.07
N LYS A 168 14.72 -23.34 -8.72
CA LYS A 168 13.39 -23.92 -8.49
C LYS A 168 12.33 -23.34 -9.41
N ALA A 169 12.68 -23.10 -10.68
CA ALA A 169 11.81 -22.47 -11.66
C ALA A 169 10.40 -23.09 -11.76
N ASP A 170 10.28 -24.41 -11.64
CA ASP A 170 8.98 -25.12 -11.68
C ASP A 170 8.07 -24.83 -10.47
N GLU A 171 8.67 -24.46 -9.34
CA GLU A 171 7.98 -24.11 -8.10
C GLU A 171 7.62 -22.63 -8.02
N VAL A 172 8.29 -21.77 -8.80
CA VAL A 172 8.10 -20.31 -8.78
C VAL A 172 6.64 -19.93 -8.93
N LYS A 173 5.87 -20.63 -9.77
CA LYS A 173 4.42 -20.37 -10.00
C LYS A 173 3.53 -20.55 -8.75
N ASN A 174 4.02 -21.25 -7.73
CA ASN A 174 3.29 -21.55 -6.49
C ASN A 174 3.69 -20.63 -5.33
N LEU A 175 4.66 -19.74 -5.53
CA LEU A 175 5.07 -18.76 -4.52
C LEU A 175 3.95 -17.74 -4.27
N ALA A 176 3.88 -17.19 -3.07
CA ALA A 176 2.88 -16.17 -2.74
C ALA A 176 3.05 -14.92 -3.63
N SER A 177 4.28 -14.58 -4.01
CA SER A 177 4.61 -13.46 -4.90
C SER A 177 4.17 -13.63 -6.36
N THR A 178 3.86 -14.85 -6.80
CA THR A 178 3.41 -15.10 -8.17
C THR A 178 2.00 -15.67 -8.14
N GLY A 179 1.79 -16.85 -7.54
CA GLY A 179 0.51 -17.53 -7.44
C GLY A 179 -0.54 -16.76 -6.64
N GLY A 180 -0.12 -15.87 -5.74
CA GLY A 180 -1.00 -14.97 -4.99
C GLY A 180 -1.41 -13.70 -5.75
N TRP A 181 -0.87 -13.43 -6.94
CA TRP A 181 -1.20 -12.23 -7.70
C TRP A 181 -2.46 -12.42 -8.54
N THR A 182 -3.52 -11.69 -8.21
CA THR A 182 -4.85 -11.80 -8.85
C THR A 182 -5.35 -10.50 -9.50
N LEU A 183 -4.65 -9.39 -9.26
CA LEU A 183 -5.03 -8.04 -9.66
C LEU A 183 -4.56 -7.65 -11.08
N GLY A 184 -4.00 -8.59 -11.85
CA GLY A 184 -3.66 -8.39 -13.27
C GLY A 184 -4.76 -8.87 -14.21
N THR A 185 -4.70 -8.44 -15.47
CA THR A 185 -5.51 -8.99 -16.56
C THR A 185 -4.90 -10.27 -17.14
N LYS A 186 -3.57 -10.40 -17.07
CA LYS A 186 -2.81 -11.60 -17.44
C LYS A 186 -2.49 -12.45 -16.22
N LYS A 187 -2.24 -13.75 -16.44
CA LYS A 187 -1.77 -14.61 -15.36
C LYS A 187 -0.35 -14.20 -14.94
N PRO A 188 0.03 -14.41 -13.67
CA PRO A 188 1.33 -13.97 -13.14
C PRO A 188 2.54 -14.48 -13.94
N MET A 189 2.53 -15.75 -14.35
CA MET A 189 3.64 -16.33 -15.13
C MET A 189 3.69 -15.84 -16.58
N GLU A 190 2.65 -15.15 -17.07
CA GLU A 190 2.67 -14.50 -18.38
C GLU A 190 3.46 -13.19 -18.37
N ILE A 191 3.62 -12.56 -17.20
CA ILE A 191 4.30 -11.27 -17.00
C ILE A 191 5.59 -11.36 -16.17
N TYR A 192 5.73 -12.41 -15.36
CA TYR A 192 6.86 -12.62 -14.46
C TYR A 192 8.22 -12.46 -15.18
N ASN A 193 9.05 -11.52 -14.72
CA ASN A 193 10.42 -11.27 -15.20
C ASN A 193 10.53 -11.10 -16.73
N LYS A 194 9.59 -10.38 -17.36
CA LYS A 194 9.49 -10.28 -18.84
C LYS A 194 9.59 -8.88 -19.41
N HIS A 195 9.40 -7.84 -18.62
CA HIS A 195 9.32 -6.47 -19.10
C HIS A 195 10.49 -5.63 -18.60
N ASP A 196 11.17 -4.94 -19.50
CA ASP A 196 12.16 -3.93 -19.14
C ASP A 196 11.43 -2.61 -18.86
N LEU A 197 10.81 -2.50 -17.68
CA LEU A 197 10.07 -1.31 -17.28
C LEU A 197 11.03 -0.18 -16.92
N ILE A 198 12.10 -0.50 -16.20
CA ILE A 198 13.27 0.36 -16.01
C ILE A 198 14.51 -0.38 -16.48
N SER A 199 15.35 0.29 -17.26
CA SER A 199 16.63 -0.29 -17.69
C SER A 199 17.67 -0.06 -16.60
N LEU A 200 18.34 -1.14 -16.18
CA LEU A 200 19.44 -1.13 -15.22
C LEU A 200 20.74 -1.58 -15.92
N THR A 201 21.87 -0.97 -15.58
CA THR A 201 23.18 -1.47 -16.00
C THR A 201 23.59 -2.70 -15.19
N ASP A 202 24.63 -3.41 -15.63
CA ASP A 202 25.17 -4.57 -14.90
C ASP A 202 25.66 -4.20 -13.49
N GLU A 203 26.24 -3.00 -13.34
CA GLU A 203 26.64 -2.45 -12.04
C GLU A 203 25.42 -2.18 -11.16
N GLN A 204 24.37 -1.58 -11.73
CA GLN A 204 23.12 -1.33 -10.99
C GLN A 204 22.45 -2.64 -10.56
N HIS A 205 22.39 -3.64 -11.43
CA HIS A 205 21.92 -4.98 -11.09
C HIS A 205 22.73 -5.61 -9.94
N SER A 206 24.05 -5.43 -9.95
CA SER A 206 24.93 -5.89 -8.86
C SER A 206 24.66 -5.16 -7.54
N VAL A 207 24.37 -3.86 -7.58
CA VAL A 207 23.96 -3.06 -6.40
C VAL A 207 22.61 -3.55 -5.86
N VAL A 208 21.60 -3.69 -6.73
CA VAL A 208 20.27 -4.22 -6.35
C VAL A 208 20.42 -5.54 -5.63
N ARG A 209 21.15 -6.50 -6.21
CA ARG A 209 21.34 -7.82 -5.62
C ARG A 209 22.04 -7.73 -4.26
N ARG A 210 23.15 -7.01 -4.17
CA ARG A 210 23.91 -6.88 -2.92
C ARG A 210 23.03 -6.34 -1.79
N ILE A 211 22.23 -5.31 -2.06
CA ILE A 211 21.33 -4.72 -1.08
C ILE A 211 20.21 -5.70 -0.74
N ALA A 212 19.52 -6.22 -1.75
CA ALA A 212 18.38 -7.13 -1.58
C ALA A 212 18.74 -8.42 -0.83
N SER A 213 19.95 -8.94 -0.98
CA SER A 213 20.43 -10.11 -0.22
C SER A 213 20.66 -9.83 1.27
N ASN A 214 20.68 -8.56 1.70
CA ASN A 214 20.91 -8.16 3.08
C ASN A 214 19.66 -7.58 3.77
N ILE A 215 18.54 -7.46 3.08
CA ILE A 215 17.28 -6.94 3.62
C ILE A 215 16.30 -8.09 3.85
N TYR A 216 15.76 -8.15 5.05
CA TYR A 216 14.76 -9.13 5.50
C TYR A 216 13.47 -8.41 5.93
N ARG A 217 12.41 -9.20 6.13
CA ARG A 217 11.08 -8.73 6.53
C ARG A 217 10.46 -9.73 7.50
N PRO A 218 9.77 -9.25 8.54
CA PRO A 218 9.52 -10.04 9.75
C PRO A 218 8.42 -11.11 9.57
N CYS A 219 8.08 -11.47 8.33
CA CYS A 219 7.14 -12.52 7.98
C CYS A 219 7.81 -13.87 7.64
N CYS A 220 9.07 -13.88 7.17
CA CYS A 220 9.78 -15.10 6.76
C CYS A 220 11.31 -14.97 6.90
N ASN A 221 12.03 -16.07 6.68
CA ASN A 221 13.50 -16.08 6.78
C ASN A 221 14.21 -15.79 5.45
N ASN A 222 13.46 -15.43 4.41
CA ASN A 222 14.01 -15.16 3.10
C ASN A 222 14.39 -13.68 2.99
N HIS A 223 15.55 -13.42 2.37
CA HIS A 223 15.99 -12.07 2.05
C HIS A 223 15.24 -11.53 0.83
N THR A 224 15.25 -10.23 0.58
CA THR A 224 14.60 -9.59 -0.57
C THR A 224 15.08 -10.09 -1.92
N ALA A 225 16.32 -10.57 -2.04
CA ALA A 225 16.80 -11.22 -3.26
C ALA A 225 16.20 -12.62 -3.50
N PHE A 226 15.29 -13.08 -2.63
CA PHE A 226 14.40 -14.20 -2.85
C PHE A 226 12.96 -13.71 -2.58
N PRO A 227 12.33 -13.05 -3.56
CA PRO A 227 11.02 -12.42 -3.41
C PRO A 227 9.90 -13.46 -3.48
N ASP A 228 9.80 -14.30 -2.46
CA ASP A 228 8.82 -15.40 -2.32
C ASP A 228 7.39 -14.95 -2.00
N CYS A 229 7.24 -13.75 -1.44
CA CYS A 229 5.97 -13.14 -1.02
C CYS A 229 5.70 -11.79 -1.72
N ASN A 230 4.49 -11.29 -1.56
CA ASN A 230 4.08 -9.97 -2.07
C ASN A 230 4.95 -8.83 -1.56
N HIS A 231 5.19 -8.77 -0.24
CA HIS A 231 6.16 -7.85 0.35
C HIS A 231 7.53 -8.07 -0.31
N GLY A 232 7.89 -9.35 -0.54
CA GLY A 232 9.09 -9.86 -1.22
C GLY A 232 9.39 -9.05 -2.47
N MET A 233 8.46 -9.23 -3.39
CA MET A 233 8.43 -8.68 -4.71
C MET A 233 8.32 -7.15 -4.72
N ALA A 234 7.46 -6.59 -3.87
CA ALA A 234 7.26 -5.15 -3.77
C ALA A 234 8.54 -4.42 -3.34
N LEU A 235 9.23 -4.91 -2.30
CA LEU A 235 10.46 -4.28 -1.83
C LEU A 235 11.60 -4.44 -2.84
N LEU A 236 11.68 -5.57 -3.55
CA LEU A 236 12.65 -5.73 -4.63
C LEU A 236 12.41 -4.68 -5.73
N GLY A 237 11.16 -4.52 -6.15
CA GLY A 237 10.77 -3.49 -7.11
C GLY A 237 11.11 -2.07 -6.65
N LEU A 238 10.89 -1.75 -5.37
CA LEU A 238 11.28 -0.47 -4.79
C LEU A 238 12.81 -0.24 -4.86
N ILE A 239 13.60 -1.26 -4.51
CA ILE A 239 15.08 -1.19 -4.56
C ILE A 239 15.55 -0.94 -6.00
N GLU A 240 14.97 -1.64 -6.97
CA GLU A 240 15.29 -1.45 -8.40
C GLU A 240 14.97 -0.03 -8.86
N LEU A 241 13.81 0.51 -8.48
CA LEU A 241 13.42 1.89 -8.78
C LEU A 241 14.39 2.89 -8.16
N MET A 242 14.75 2.73 -6.89
CA MET A 242 15.71 3.63 -6.22
C MET A 242 17.09 3.59 -6.88
N VAL A 243 17.57 2.41 -7.25
CA VAL A 243 18.86 2.27 -7.95
C VAL A 243 18.81 2.91 -9.34
N ALA A 244 17.72 2.73 -10.10
CA ALA A 244 17.54 3.40 -11.39
C ALA A 244 17.47 4.93 -11.24
N ASN A 245 16.92 5.43 -10.13
CA ASN A 245 16.87 6.86 -9.82
C ASN A 245 18.18 7.40 -9.21
N GLY A 246 19.24 6.59 -9.10
CA GLY A 246 20.57 7.03 -8.66
C GLY A 246 20.71 7.23 -7.15
N TYR A 247 19.87 6.57 -6.35
CA TYR A 247 19.94 6.68 -4.89
C TYR A 247 21.21 6.03 -4.34
N SER A 248 21.76 6.59 -3.26
CA SER A 248 22.86 5.97 -2.52
C SER A 248 22.38 4.71 -1.79
N GLU A 249 23.30 3.77 -1.52
CA GLU A 249 23.00 2.55 -0.75
C GLU A 249 22.42 2.88 0.64
N GLU A 250 22.96 3.90 1.32
CA GLU A 250 22.44 4.39 2.60
C GLU A 250 20.98 4.82 2.50
N LYS A 251 20.64 5.60 1.47
CA LYS A 251 19.28 6.07 1.28
C LYS A 251 18.31 4.93 0.94
N ILE A 252 18.80 3.92 0.21
CA ILE A 252 18.03 2.71 -0.10
C ILE A 252 17.68 1.95 1.18
N TYR A 253 18.63 1.76 2.10
CA TYR A 253 18.36 1.11 3.39
C TYR A 253 17.41 1.94 4.26
N ASP A 254 17.62 3.26 4.37
CA ASP A 254 16.73 4.18 5.09
C ASP A 254 15.28 4.08 4.60
N LEU A 255 15.08 4.22 3.29
CA LEU A 255 13.73 4.19 2.73
C LEU A 255 13.11 2.79 2.79
N SER A 256 13.91 1.73 2.59
CA SER A 256 13.43 0.35 2.73
C SER A 256 12.96 0.05 4.16
N LEU A 257 13.63 0.60 5.17
CA LEU A 257 13.22 0.46 6.57
C LEU A 257 11.88 1.14 6.82
N LYS A 258 11.74 2.38 6.37
CA LYS A 258 10.50 3.16 6.50
C LYS A 258 9.32 2.49 5.80
N VAL A 259 9.50 2.06 4.55
CA VAL A 259 8.43 1.38 3.80
C VAL A 259 8.04 0.06 4.46
N ASN A 260 9.01 -0.74 4.89
CA ASN A 260 8.71 -1.96 5.64
C ASN A 260 7.97 -1.69 6.97
N ALA A 261 8.27 -0.58 7.65
CA ALA A 261 7.56 -0.20 8.87
C ALA A 261 6.06 0.03 8.61
N TYR A 262 5.68 0.67 7.49
CA TYR A 262 4.27 0.80 7.10
C TYR A 262 3.60 -0.55 6.73
N TRP A 263 4.37 -1.51 6.23
CA TRP A 263 3.84 -2.84 5.88
C TRP A 263 3.76 -3.80 7.07
N PHE A 264 4.59 -3.58 8.09
CA PHE A 264 4.69 -4.43 9.28
C PHE A 264 4.73 -3.59 10.56
N PRO A 265 3.67 -2.79 10.83
CA PRO A 265 3.68 -1.76 11.87
C PRO A 265 4.04 -2.34 13.24
N ASN A 266 3.35 -3.40 13.66
CA ASN A 266 3.59 -4.05 14.96
C ASN A 266 5.00 -4.56 15.11
N GLN A 267 5.53 -5.18 14.05
CA GLN A 267 6.83 -5.82 14.11
C GLN A 267 7.91 -4.75 14.29
N TYR A 268 7.82 -3.63 13.56
CA TYR A 268 8.79 -2.55 13.70
C TYR A 268 8.61 -1.72 14.98
N LEU A 269 7.39 -1.56 15.49
CA LEU A 269 7.17 -1.01 16.83
C LEU A 269 7.81 -1.88 17.92
N THR A 270 7.65 -3.21 17.80
CA THR A 270 8.27 -4.17 18.73
C THR A 270 9.79 -4.15 18.64
N ILE A 271 10.35 -4.06 17.42
CA ILE A 271 11.80 -3.92 17.22
C ILE A 271 12.30 -2.60 17.82
N ALA A 272 11.59 -1.48 17.60
CA ALA A 272 11.94 -0.19 18.18
C ALA A 272 11.92 -0.23 19.72
N HIS A 273 10.92 -0.87 20.31
CA HIS A 273 10.83 -1.07 21.75
C HIS A 273 12.01 -1.90 22.30
N TYR A 274 12.41 -2.96 21.58
CA TYR A 274 13.59 -3.75 21.92
C TYR A 274 14.89 -2.94 21.85
N LEU A 275 15.08 -2.18 20.77
CA LEU A 275 16.26 -1.33 20.60
C LEU A 275 16.37 -0.33 21.76
N GLU A 276 15.27 0.32 22.12
CA GLU A 276 15.26 1.31 23.19
C GLU A 276 15.52 0.68 24.56
N THR A 277 14.84 -0.43 24.89
CA THR A 277 14.88 -0.99 26.25
C THR A 277 16.00 -1.98 26.51
N LYS A 278 16.48 -2.68 25.49
CA LYS A 278 17.54 -3.71 25.62
C LYS A 278 18.88 -3.26 25.10
N GLN A 279 18.90 -2.32 24.14
CA GLN A 279 20.14 -1.85 23.52
C GLN A 279 20.43 -0.37 23.79
N ASN A 280 19.50 0.36 24.40
CA ASN A 280 19.61 1.80 24.62
C ASN A 280 19.87 2.58 23.31
N ILE A 281 19.25 2.14 22.21
CA ILE A 281 19.29 2.76 20.89
C ILE A 281 17.90 3.33 20.59
N LYS A 282 17.80 4.63 20.34
CA LYS A 282 16.54 5.25 19.90
C LYS A 282 16.31 4.94 18.42
N TRP A 283 15.05 4.86 18.01
CA TRP A 283 14.68 4.51 16.63
C TRP A 283 15.38 5.39 15.58
N LYS A 284 15.35 6.72 15.77
CA LYS A 284 15.99 7.70 14.88
C LYS A 284 17.52 7.55 14.76
N ASP A 285 18.16 6.89 15.73
CA ASP A 285 19.60 6.71 15.81
C ASP A 285 20.01 5.27 15.37
N ALA A 286 19.03 4.42 15.05
CA ALA A 286 19.27 3.04 14.63
C ALA A 286 19.79 2.98 13.18
N ASP A 287 20.84 2.19 12.95
CA ASP A 287 21.34 1.93 11.60
C ASP A 287 20.31 1.10 10.80
N PRO A 288 19.75 1.63 9.68
CA PRO A 288 18.75 0.91 8.90
C PRO A 288 19.25 -0.43 8.35
N LYS A 289 20.55 -0.55 8.02
CA LYS A 289 21.13 -1.81 7.53
C LYS A 289 21.19 -2.86 8.62
N MET A 290 21.44 -2.44 9.87
CA MET A 290 21.37 -3.31 11.04
C MET A 290 19.93 -3.76 11.29
N VAL A 291 18.97 -2.84 11.32
CA VAL A 291 17.56 -3.17 11.61
C VAL A 291 16.97 -4.09 10.53
N LEU A 292 17.30 -3.88 9.27
CA LEU A 292 16.78 -4.70 8.16
C LEU A 292 17.46 -6.07 8.02
N ASN A 293 18.52 -6.36 8.77
CA ASN A 293 19.26 -7.60 8.60
C ASN A 293 18.50 -8.82 9.16
N LYS A 294 19.09 -10.01 8.98
CA LYS A 294 18.51 -11.28 9.40
C LYS A 294 18.22 -11.35 10.90
N SER A 295 19.07 -10.79 11.76
CA SER A 295 18.93 -10.90 13.21
C SER A 295 17.74 -10.12 13.77
N TYR A 296 17.26 -9.12 13.03
CA TYR A 296 16.15 -8.25 13.45
C TYR A 296 14.90 -8.50 12.61
N SER A 297 15.01 -8.31 11.30
CA SER A 297 13.86 -8.32 10.41
C SER A 297 13.60 -9.67 9.74
N SER A 298 14.33 -10.76 9.99
CA SER A 298 13.82 -12.08 9.53
C SER A 298 12.71 -12.59 10.43
N GLY A 299 11.88 -13.53 9.97
CA GLY A 299 10.84 -14.15 10.80
C GLY A 299 11.40 -14.78 12.09
N SER A 300 12.56 -15.43 12.03
CA SER A 300 13.22 -15.98 13.23
C SER A 300 13.91 -14.90 14.08
N GLY A 301 14.54 -13.90 13.45
CA GLY A 301 15.14 -12.76 14.13
C GLY A 301 14.11 -11.95 14.92
N PHE A 302 13.01 -11.61 14.26
CA PHE A 302 11.88 -10.93 14.87
C PHE A 302 11.28 -11.73 16.02
N LYS A 303 11.05 -13.04 15.83
CA LYS A 303 10.55 -13.91 16.91
C LYS A 303 11.47 -13.92 18.13
N ASN A 304 12.79 -13.89 17.92
CA ASN A 304 13.76 -13.80 19.02
C ASN A 304 13.67 -12.45 19.75
N ILE A 305 13.53 -11.34 19.01
CA ILE A 305 13.33 -10.01 19.59
C ILE A 305 12.03 -9.95 20.39
N GLN A 306 10.93 -10.43 19.81
CA GLN A 306 9.60 -10.43 20.43
C GLN A 306 9.59 -11.19 21.76
N ALA A 307 10.38 -12.27 21.89
CA ALA A 307 10.50 -13.03 23.14
C ALA A 307 11.25 -12.29 24.27
N GLN A 308 11.91 -11.16 23.97
CA GLN A 308 12.71 -10.40 24.93
C GLN A 308 12.04 -9.13 25.43
N VAL A 309 10.90 -8.75 24.86
CA VAL A 309 10.13 -7.54 25.23
C VAL A 309 8.70 -7.89 25.56
N GLU A 310 8.03 -7.01 26.30
CA GLU A 310 6.59 -7.13 26.50
C GLU A 310 5.84 -6.91 25.19
N GLY A 311 4.74 -7.63 25.00
CA GLY A 311 3.94 -7.54 23.80
C GLY A 311 3.24 -6.18 23.70
N LEU A 312 3.45 -5.48 22.58
CA LEU A 312 2.71 -4.26 22.27
C LEU A 312 1.32 -4.58 21.69
N PRO A 313 0.34 -3.68 21.84
CA PRO A 313 -0.97 -3.85 21.22
C PRO A 313 -0.85 -4.02 19.70
N ALA A 314 -1.66 -4.93 19.15
CA ALA A 314 -1.66 -5.16 17.71
C ALA A 314 -2.36 -4.00 16.97
N GLN A 315 -1.61 -3.28 16.15
CA GLN A 315 -2.10 -2.58 14.96
C GLN A 315 -2.19 -3.60 13.79
N GLY A 316 -2.82 -3.31 12.65
CA GLY A 316 -3.04 -4.33 11.59
C GLY A 316 -1.78 -5.08 11.14
N GLY A 317 -1.94 -6.32 10.63
CA GLY A 317 -0.84 -7.16 10.16
C GLY A 317 -0.78 -7.34 8.64
N GLY A 318 0.41 -7.56 8.09
CA GLY A 318 0.62 -7.81 6.66
C GLY A 318 -0.08 -9.08 6.16
N SER A 319 -0.89 -8.95 5.11
CA SER A 319 -1.56 -10.07 4.43
C SER A 319 -0.72 -10.55 3.25
N CYS A 320 -0.72 -11.86 3.00
CA CYS A 320 0.09 -12.51 1.95
C CYS A 320 -0.70 -12.81 0.66
N GLY A 321 -1.71 -12.02 0.30
CA GLY A 321 -2.48 -12.20 -0.93
C GLY A 321 -3.11 -10.92 -1.45
N ALA A 322 -3.24 -10.82 -2.78
CA ALA A 322 -3.96 -9.78 -3.49
C ALA A 322 -5.40 -10.19 -3.78
#